data_AF-A0A9C7UYK6-F1
#
_entry.id   AF-A0A9C7UYK6-F1
#
_cell.length_a   1.000
_cell.length_b   1.000
_cell.length_c   1.000
_cell.angle_alpha   90.00
_cell.angle_beta   90.00
_cell.angle_gamma   90.00
#
_symmetry.space_group_name_H-M   'P 1'
#
loop_
_entity.id
_entity.type
_entity.pdbx_description
1 polymer ?
#
loop_
_entity_poly.entity_id
_entity_poly.type
_entity_poly.pdbx_seq_one_letter_code
_entity_poly.pdbx_strand_id
1 'polypeptide(L)'
;MTEPERAAREFLLADRRETVRTLLQCAKRVAEGWDDGSTDGPDSTDGPDSTGGRNSTTDRDSVVRPLSRELRKTGLLERLPDLLSETVTAAGFSLQARPVPAPPYVAVTSRGPVLRATLPAGRLVVSFRLFDMVREEDATREDGVRVRYVLGARDPEKVVSVELR
;
A
#
# COMPACT_ATOMS: atom_id res chain seq x y z
N MET A 1 -9.39 7.49 16.67
CA MET A 1 -8.03 7.96 16.39
C MET A 1 -7.56 8.77 17.59
N THR A 2 -6.49 8.34 18.25
CA THR A 2 -5.87 9.02 19.40
C THR A 2 -5.12 10.28 18.93
N GLU A 3 -4.72 11.14 19.87
CA GLU A 3 -3.89 12.32 19.57
C GLU A 3 -2.57 11.98 18.86
N PRO A 4 -1.75 11.01 19.32
CA PRO A 4 -0.51 10.66 18.62
C PRO A 4 -0.74 10.08 17.21
N GLU A 5 -1.80 9.29 17.02
CA GLU A 5 -2.18 8.80 15.68
C GLU A 5 -2.54 9.96 14.74
N ARG A 6 -3.27 10.96 15.24
CA ARG A 6 -3.64 12.16 14.49
C ARG A 6 -2.41 12.96 14.10
N ALA A 7 -1.53 13.27 15.05
CA ALA A 7 -0.33 14.07 14.82
C ALA A 7 0.60 13.42 13.78
N ALA A 8 0.84 12.10 13.91
CA ALA A 8 1.59 11.34 12.91
C ALA A 8 0.93 11.37 11.52
N ARG A 9 -0.39 11.20 11.45
CA ARG A 9 -1.13 11.21 10.18
C ARG A 9 -1.09 12.59 9.52
N GLU A 10 -1.27 13.66 10.30
CA GLU A 10 -1.20 15.04 9.83
C GLU A 10 0.19 15.36 9.27
N PHE A 11 1.26 15.00 9.99
CA PHE A 11 2.64 15.15 9.50
C PHE A 11 2.87 14.44 8.16
N LEU A 12 2.39 13.20 8.01
CA LEU A 12 2.54 12.46 6.76
C LEU A 12 1.83 13.14 5.58
N LEU A 13 0.68 13.77 5.83
CA LEU A 13 -0.16 14.38 4.80
C LEU A 13 0.23 15.83 4.48
N ALA A 14 0.78 16.57 5.46
CA ALA A 14 1.25 17.94 5.30
C ALA A 14 2.72 17.98 4.87
N ASP A 15 3.63 17.56 5.74
CA ASP A 15 5.09 17.71 5.58
C ASP A 15 5.72 16.66 4.66
N ARG A 16 5.07 15.51 4.47
CA ARG A 16 5.60 14.39 3.66
C ARG A 16 4.68 14.00 2.50
N ARG A 17 3.84 14.94 2.06
CA ARG A 17 2.89 14.74 0.95
C ARG A 17 3.55 14.26 -0.35
N GLU A 18 4.75 14.74 -0.67
CA GLU A 18 5.48 14.32 -1.87
C GLU A 18 5.91 12.86 -1.80
N THR A 19 6.32 12.38 -0.63
CA THR A 19 6.63 10.96 -0.40
C THR A 19 5.39 10.10 -0.65
N VAL A 20 4.23 10.50 -0.12
CA VAL A 20 2.95 9.80 -0.35
C VAL A 20 2.56 9.81 -1.83
N ARG A 21 2.72 10.94 -2.52
CA ARG A 21 2.48 11.02 -3.97
C ARG A 21 3.40 10.10 -4.77
N THR A 22 4.67 10.01 -4.39
CA THR A 22 5.62 9.12 -5.07
C THR A 22 5.26 7.65 -4.84
N LEU A 23 4.82 7.28 -3.63
CA LEU A 23 4.28 5.94 -3.35
C LEU A 23 3.09 5.60 -4.27
N LEU A 24 2.17 6.55 -4.45
CA LEU A 24 1.01 6.39 -5.34
C LEU A 24 1.43 6.24 -6.82
N GLN A 25 2.45 6.97 -7.26
CA GLN A 25 3.00 6.83 -8.60
C GLN A 25 3.65 5.46 -8.82
N CYS A 26 4.41 4.96 -7.83
CA CYS A 26 4.95 3.60 -7.89
C CYS A 26 3.83 2.56 -8.00
N ALA A 27 2.77 2.70 -7.21
CA ALA A 27 1.62 1.80 -7.28
C ALA A 27 0.90 1.85 -8.64
N LYS A 28 0.74 3.05 -9.21
CA LYS A 28 0.17 3.22 -10.55
C LYS A 28 1.01 2.49 -11.62
N ARG A 29 2.35 2.64 -11.60
CA ARG A 29 3.25 1.95 -12.55
C ARG A 29 3.18 0.43 -12.42
N VAL A 30 3.02 -0.08 -11.20
CA VAL A 30 2.81 -1.51 -10.99
C VAL A 30 1.48 -1.96 -11.60
N ALA A 31 0.41 -1.20 -11.38
CA ALA A 31 -0.91 -1.51 -11.92
C ALA A 31 -0.98 -1.41 -13.45
N GLU A 32 -0.24 -0.48 -14.07
CA GLU A 32 -0.10 -0.36 -15.53
C GLU A 32 0.52 -1.61 -16.17
N GLY A 33 1.27 -2.41 -15.41
CA GLY A 33 1.84 -3.67 -15.87
C GLY A 33 0.94 -4.89 -15.64
N TRP A 34 -0.27 -4.70 -15.11
CA TRP A 34 -1.25 -5.77 -15.06
C TRP A 34 -2.08 -5.75 -16.34
N ASP A 35 -2.01 -6.81 -17.12
CA ASP A 35 -3.01 -7.09 -18.15
C ASP A 35 -4.09 -7.93 -17.47
N ASP A 36 -5.37 -7.53 -17.57
CA ASP A 36 -6.43 -8.47 -17.28
C ASP A 36 -6.49 -9.47 -18.45
N GLY A 37 -5.59 -10.45 -18.40
CA GLY A 37 -5.70 -11.68 -19.17
C GLY A 37 -6.91 -12.52 -18.77
N SER A 38 -8.11 -11.93 -18.64
CA SER A 38 -9.36 -12.64 -18.87
C SER A 38 -9.46 -12.88 -20.38
N THR A 39 -8.68 -13.83 -20.88
CA THR A 39 -9.15 -14.72 -21.93
C THR A 39 -10.24 -15.62 -21.33
N ASP A 40 -11.36 -15.04 -20.91
CA ASP A 40 -12.59 -15.80 -20.62
C ASP A 40 -13.39 -15.88 -21.92
N GLY A 41 -13.01 -16.82 -22.79
CA GLY A 41 -13.85 -17.39 -23.85
C GLY A 41 -14.30 -16.46 -24.99
N PRO A 42 -14.66 -17.01 -26.16
CA PRO A 42 -15.03 -16.24 -27.36
C PRO A 42 -16.45 -15.61 -27.32
N ASP A 43 -16.99 -15.27 -26.15
CA ASP A 43 -18.37 -14.76 -26.03
C ASP A 43 -18.52 -13.58 -25.06
N SER A 44 -17.70 -12.53 -25.24
CA SER A 44 -17.94 -11.23 -24.61
C SER A 44 -18.24 -10.20 -25.70
N THR A 45 -19.54 -9.97 -25.92
CA THR A 45 -20.05 -8.85 -26.72
C THR A 45 -20.18 -7.63 -25.80
N ASP A 46 -19.06 -7.01 -25.43
CA ASP A 46 -19.11 -5.75 -24.69
C ASP A 46 -19.16 -4.57 -25.66
N GLY A 47 -20.23 -3.79 -25.51
CA GLY A 47 -20.50 -2.58 -26.28
C GLY A 47 -19.54 -1.43 -25.98
N PRO A 48 -19.59 -0.35 -26.77
CA PRO A 48 -18.57 0.70 -26.82
C PRO A 48 -18.51 1.66 -25.61
N ASP A 49 -19.08 1.31 -24.45
CA ASP A 49 -19.11 2.16 -23.24
C ASP A 49 -18.33 1.58 -22.04
N SER A 50 -17.45 0.61 -22.27
CA SER A 50 -16.51 0.12 -21.25
C SER A 50 -15.43 1.18 -20.98
N THR A 51 -15.75 2.13 -20.10
CA THR A 51 -14.80 3.06 -19.51
C THR A 51 -13.79 2.27 -18.67
N GLY A 52 -12.73 1.82 -19.32
CA GLY A 52 -11.46 1.36 -18.76
C GLY A 52 -11.59 0.27 -17.71
N GLY A 53 -11.51 -1.00 -18.14
CA GLY A 53 -11.20 -2.11 -17.25
C GLY A 53 -10.04 -1.72 -16.35
N ARG A 54 -10.30 -1.59 -15.04
CA ARG A 54 -9.25 -1.28 -14.07
C ARG A 54 -8.31 -2.47 -14.08
N ASN A 55 -7.10 -2.29 -14.60
CA ASN A 55 -6.04 -3.28 -14.54
C ASN A 55 -6.06 -3.95 -13.16
N SER A 56 -6.05 -5.27 -13.13
CA SER A 56 -6.15 -6.07 -11.91
C SER A 56 -5.35 -7.36 -12.04
N THR A 57 -5.01 -7.99 -10.92
CA THR A 57 -4.30 -9.28 -10.91
C THR A 57 -4.80 -10.18 -9.79
N THR A 58 -4.84 -11.49 -10.02
CA THR A 58 -5.13 -12.49 -8.98
C THR A 58 -3.87 -12.97 -8.27
N ASP A 59 -2.69 -12.64 -8.80
CA ASP A 59 -1.40 -13.04 -8.24
C ASP A 59 -0.85 -11.99 -7.26
N ARG A 60 -0.61 -12.43 -6.03
CA ARG A 60 0.01 -11.61 -4.98
C ARG A 60 1.43 -11.19 -5.33
N ASP A 61 2.20 -12.06 -5.98
CA ASP A 61 3.60 -11.79 -6.29
C ASP A 61 3.74 -10.73 -7.40
N SER A 62 2.75 -10.67 -8.30
CA SER A 62 2.55 -9.59 -9.28
C SER A 62 2.25 -8.22 -8.66
N VAL A 63 2.02 -8.15 -7.34
CA VAL A 63 1.93 -6.88 -6.58
C VAL A 63 3.21 -6.64 -5.79
N VAL A 64 3.59 -7.60 -4.92
CA VAL A 64 4.64 -7.39 -3.92
C VAL A 64 6.02 -7.22 -4.54
N ARG A 65 6.38 -8.06 -5.53
CA ARG A 65 7.71 -8.01 -6.13
C ARG A 65 7.90 -6.77 -7.01
N PRO A 66 6.97 -6.41 -7.92
CA PRO A 66 7.07 -5.17 -8.68
C PRO A 66 7.06 -3.92 -7.80
N LEU A 67 6.21 -3.87 -6.77
CA LEU A 67 6.19 -2.74 -5.84
C LEU A 67 7.53 -2.60 -5.10
N SER A 68 8.06 -3.70 -4.57
CA SER A 68 9.36 -3.68 -3.89
C SER A 68 10.49 -3.19 -4.81
N ARG A 69 10.45 -3.59 -6.08
CA ARG A 69 11.43 -3.16 -7.10
C ARG A 69 11.29 -1.68 -7.42
N GLU A 70 10.07 -1.18 -7.65
CA GLU A 70 9.85 0.24 -7.94
C GLU A 70 10.24 1.13 -6.76
N LEU A 71 9.93 0.73 -5.52
CA LEU A 71 10.33 1.48 -4.33
C LEU A 71 11.86 1.61 -4.20
N ARG A 72 12.60 0.52 -4.45
CA ARG A 72 14.07 0.54 -4.49
C ARG A 72 14.60 1.43 -5.61
N LYS A 73 14.03 1.31 -6.81
CA LYS A 73 14.42 2.12 -7.98
C LYS A 73 14.25 3.62 -7.72
N THR A 74 13.20 4.02 -7.00
CA THR A 74 12.97 5.42 -6.61
C THR A 74 13.75 5.86 -5.37
N GLY A 75 14.53 4.96 -4.73
CA GLY A 75 15.20 5.21 -3.46
C GLY A 75 14.24 5.40 -2.28
N LEU A 76 12.96 5.07 -2.45
CA LEU A 76 11.96 5.23 -1.40
C LEU A 76 12.12 4.18 -0.33
N LEU A 77 12.45 2.93 -0.69
CA LEU A 77 12.57 1.85 0.27
C LEU A 77 13.61 2.19 1.36
N GLU A 78 14.71 2.81 0.95
CA GLU A 78 15.82 3.25 1.79
C GLU A 78 15.48 4.47 2.65
N ARG A 79 14.49 5.28 2.23
CA ARG A 79 14.00 6.46 2.96
C ARG A 79 12.86 6.16 3.94
N LEU A 80 12.17 5.03 3.79
CA LEU A 80 11.07 4.64 4.69
C LEU A 80 11.46 4.54 6.19
N PRO A 81 12.69 4.11 6.56
CA PRO A 81 13.14 4.15 7.97
C PRO A 81 13.25 5.56 8.55
N ASP A 82 13.75 6.52 7.77
CA ASP A 82 13.83 7.92 8.20
C ASP A 82 12.42 8.50 8.32
N LEU A 83 11.54 8.21 7.36
CA LEU A 83 10.12 8.59 7.43
C LEU A 83 9.45 8.04 8.69
N LEU A 84 9.72 6.78 9.06
CA LEU A 84 9.22 6.20 10.31
C LEU A 84 9.71 6.98 11.53
N SER A 85 11.00 7.34 11.57
CA SER A 85 11.60 8.08 12.69
C SER A 85 10.99 9.47 12.84
N GLU A 86 10.78 10.17 11.73
CA GLU A 86 10.12 11.48 11.70
C GLU A 86 8.65 11.38 12.12
N THR A 87 7.94 10.35 11.65
CA THR A 87 6.53 10.12 12.01
C THR A 87 6.37 9.81 13.51
N VAL A 88 7.30 9.02 14.08
CA VAL A 88 7.34 8.75 15.53
C VAL A 88 7.61 10.01 16.32
N THR A 89 8.50 10.88 15.83
CA THR A 89 8.77 12.19 16.43
C THR A 89 7.52 13.07 16.41
N ALA A 90 6.80 13.11 15.29
CA ALA A 90 5.56 13.86 15.16
C ALA A 90 4.45 13.32 16.09
N ALA A 91 4.44 12.03 16.37
CA ALA A 91 3.55 11.42 17.37
C ALA A 91 3.96 11.72 18.84
N GLY A 92 5.05 12.46 19.07
CA GLY A 92 5.53 12.81 20.41
C GLY A 92 6.42 11.74 21.07
N PHE A 93 6.96 10.81 20.29
CA PHE A 93 7.81 9.73 20.80
C PHE A 93 9.20 9.75 20.16
N SER A 94 10.10 8.90 20.66
CA SER A 94 11.41 8.66 20.06
C SER A 94 11.67 7.17 19.91
N LEU A 95 12.38 6.80 18.84
CA LEU A 95 12.82 5.42 18.63
C LEU A 95 14.09 5.14 19.46
N GLN A 96 14.13 3.97 20.09
CA GLN A 96 15.33 3.52 20.82
C GLN A 96 16.42 3.00 19.89
N ALA A 97 16.06 2.54 18.69
CA ALA A 97 16.98 1.98 17.70
C ALA A 97 16.79 2.68 16.36
N ARG A 98 17.87 2.74 15.58
CA ARG A 98 17.82 3.26 14.21
C ARG A 98 17.13 2.22 13.31
N PRO A 99 15.97 2.53 12.72
CA PRO A 99 15.25 1.58 11.86
C PRO A 99 16.05 1.31 10.57
N VAL A 100 15.85 0.12 10.02
CA VAL A 100 16.46 -0.33 8.75
C VAL A 100 15.38 -0.58 7.70
N PRO A 101 15.68 -0.56 6.39
CA PRO A 101 14.70 -0.75 5.31
C PRO A 101 14.29 -2.22 5.13
N ALA A 102 13.97 -2.89 6.23
CA ALA A 102 13.62 -4.30 6.30
C ALA A 102 12.70 -4.57 7.51
N PRO A 103 12.06 -5.75 7.57
CA PRO A 103 11.34 -6.17 8.76
C PRO A 103 12.25 -6.16 10.00
N PRO A 104 11.70 -5.81 11.19
CA PRO A 104 10.29 -5.55 11.46
C PRO A 104 9.82 -4.13 11.09
N TYR A 105 10.74 -3.19 10.86
CA TYR A 105 10.44 -1.76 10.69
C TYR A 105 9.72 -1.44 9.40
N VAL A 106 10.13 -2.08 8.29
CA VAL A 106 9.56 -1.83 6.96
C VAL A 106 9.19 -3.17 6.32
N ALA A 107 7.93 -3.32 5.92
CA ALA A 107 7.48 -4.47 5.15
C ALA A 107 6.68 -4.02 3.93
N VAL A 108 7.03 -4.54 2.76
CA VAL A 108 6.23 -4.36 1.54
C VAL A 108 5.21 -5.49 1.46
N THR A 109 3.93 -5.15 1.40
CA THR A 109 2.82 -6.10 1.36
C THR A 109 2.01 -5.95 0.08
N SER A 110 1.05 -6.84 -0.18
CA SER A 110 0.15 -6.73 -1.32
C SER A 110 -0.87 -5.61 -1.22
N ARG A 111 -0.96 -4.92 -0.06
CA ARG A 111 -1.71 -3.66 0.07
C ARG A 111 -0.81 -2.42 -0.03
N GLY A 112 0.50 -2.59 0.08
CA GLY A 112 1.48 -1.52 0.11
C GLY A 112 2.46 -1.61 1.30
N PRO A 113 3.35 -0.63 1.45
CA PRO A 113 4.31 -0.58 2.55
C PRO A 113 3.64 -0.39 3.91
N VAL A 114 4.18 -1.08 4.91
CA VAL A 114 3.80 -0.98 6.32
C VAL A 114 5.04 -0.66 7.13
N LEU A 115 4.99 0.44 7.89
CA LEU A 115 6.03 0.86 8.82
C LEU A 115 5.61 0.53 10.25
N ARG A 116 6.53 0.02 11.06
CA ARG A 116 6.24 -0.42 12.44
C ARG A 116 7.30 0.05 13.42
N ALA A 117 6.83 0.59 14.54
CA ALA A 117 7.67 0.97 15.67
C ALA A 117 7.07 0.45 16.98
N THR A 118 7.93 0.01 17.88
CA THR A 118 7.55 -0.27 19.28
C THR A 118 7.86 0.97 20.10
N LEU A 119 6.85 1.52 20.77
CA LEU A 119 6.90 2.74 21.57
C LEU A 119 6.46 2.42 23.02
N PRO A 120 6.74 3.29 23.99
CA PRO A 120 6.27 3.11 25.37
C PRO A 120 4.75 2.98 25.49
N ALA A 121 4.00 3.65 24.61
CA ALA A 121 2.54 3.65 24.58
C ALA A 121 1.92 2.49 23.78
N GLY A 122 2.74 1.61 23.18
CA GLY A 122 2.28 0.51 22.34
C GLY A 122 3.03 0.43 21.01
N ARG A 123 2.46 -0.28 20.04
CA ARG A 123 3.01 -0.42 18.69
C ARG A 123 2.34 0.56 17.74
N LEU A 124 3.15 1.46 17.18
CA LEU A 124 2.74 2.30 16.06
C LEU A 124 2.84 1.51 14.76
N VAL A 125 1.77 1.54 13.97
CA VAL A 125 1.69 0.95 12.63
C VAL A 125 1.21 2.01 11.65
N VAL A 126 2.07 2.33 10.68
CA VAL A 126 1.72 3.21 9.56
C VAL A 126 1.54 2.35 8.32
N SER A 127 0.36 2.39 7.70
CA SER A 127 0.06 1.63 6.49
C SER A 127 -0.24 2.57 5.34
N PHE A 128 0.46 2.36 4.21
CA PHE A 128 0.15 3.00 2.94
C PHE A 128 -0.65 2.03 2.09
N ARG A 129 -1.98 2.18 2.09
CA ARG A 129 -2.92 1.30 1.38
C ARG A 129 -3.03 1.72 -0.09
N LEU A 130 -2.05 1.29 -0.87
CA LEU A 130 -1.90 1.59 -2.30
C LEU A 130 -2.74 0.66 -3.18
N PHE A 131 -3.04 -0.54 -2.68
CA PHE A 131 -3.81 -1.56 -3.37
C PHE A 131 -4.91 -2.12 -2.48
N ASP A 132 -6.04 -2.42 -3.10
CA ASP A 132 -7.16 -3.08 -2.45
C ASP A 132 -7.22 -4.56 -2.88
N MET A 133 -7.78 -5.37 -1.99
CA MET A 133 -7.99 -6.79 -2.20
C MET A 133 -9.50 -7.03 -2.22
N VAL A 134 -10.04 -7.28 -3.40
CA VAL A 134 -11.44 -7.61 -3.63
C VAL A 134 -11.59 -9.13 -3.55
N ARG A 135 -12.63 -9.58 -2.84
CA ARG A 135 -13.03 -10.99 -2.79
C ARG A 135 -14.32 -11.12 -3.57
N GLU A 136 -14.33 -12.05 -4.51
CA GLU A 136 -15.47 -12.33 -5.38
C GLU A 136 -15.84 -13.79 -5.21
N GLU A 137 -17.13 -14.08 -5.21
CA GLU A 137 -17.61 -15.46 -5.19
C GLU A 137 -17.26 -16.15 -6.50
N ASP A 138 -16.72 -17.36 -6.40
CA ASP A 138 -16.32 -18.16 -7.54
C ASP A 138 -16.70 -19.62 -7.28
N ALA A 139 -17.88 -20.01 -7.79
CA ALA A 139 -18.44 -21.35 -7.61
C ALA A 139 -17.59 -22.48 -8.22
N THR A 140 -16.57 -22.13 -9.02
CA THR A 140 -15.63 -23.11 -9.61
C THR A 140 -14.48 -23.46 -8.68
N ARG A 141 -14.26 -22.67 -7.61
CA ARG A 141 -13.20 -22.92 -6.62
C ARG A 141 -13.73 -23.67 -5.42
N GLU A 142 -12.88 -24.51 -4.84
CA GLU A 142 -13.18 -25.25 -3.60
C GLU A 142 -13.47 -24.32 -2.40
N ASP A 143 -12.77 -23.17 -2.33
CA ASP A 143 -12.98 -22.14 -1.31
C ASP A 143 -14.13 -21.17 -1.63
N GLY A 144 -14.74 -21.30 -2.82
CA GLY A 144 -15.82 -20.45 -3.31
C GLY A 144 -15.43 -18.98 -3.49
N VAL A 145 -14.14 -18.61 -3.37
CA VAL A 145 -13.71 -17.20 -3.34
C VAL A 145 -12.47 -16.98 -4.19
N ARG A 146 -12.59 -16.10 -5.19
CA ARG A 146 -11.46 -15.56 -5.95
C ARG A 146 -11.01 -14.24 -5.33
N VAL A 147 -9.70 -14.09 -5.14
CA VAL A 147 -9.08 -12.83 -4.69
C VAL A 147 -8.52 -12.08 -5.89
N ARG A 148 -8.86 -10.79 -5.99
CA ARG A 148 -8.33 -9.89 -7.02
C ARG A 148 -7.72 -8.66 -6.36
N TYR A 149 -6.52 -8.31 -6.77
CA TYR A 149 -5.82 -7.09 -6.39
C TYR A 149 -6.12 -6.00 -7.41
N VAL A 150 -6.50 -4.82 -6.91
CA VAL A 150 -6.81 -3.65 -7.72
C VAL A 150 -6.05 -2.44 -7.19
N LEU A 151 -5.81 -1.46 -8.05
CA LEU A 151 -5.28 -0.17 -7.60
C LEU A 151 -6.28 0.48 -6.64
N GLY A 152 -5.80 0.84 -5.44
CA GLY A 152 -6.63 1.41 -4.39
C GLY A 152 -6.94 2.89 -4.59
N ALA A 153 -7.33 3.55 -3.51
CA ALA A 153 -7.60 4.99 -3.52
C ALA A 153 -6.39 5.80 -4.00
N ARG A 154 -6.63 6.82 -4.83
CA ARG A 154 -5.61 7.76 -5.30
C ARG A 154 -5.46 8.99 -4.42
N ASP A 155 -6.37 9.15 -3.46
CA ASP A 155 -6.38 10.25 -2.52
C ASP A 155 -5.40 9.96 -1.36
N PRO A 156 -4.43 10.84 -1.09
CA PRO A 156 -3.46 10.65 0.00
C PRO A 156 -4.09 10.39 1.36
N GLU A 157 -5.22 11.04 1.68
CA GLU A 157 -5.87 10.91 2.99
C GLU A 157 -6.48 9.53 3.19
N LYS A 158 -7.00 8.92 2.12
CA LYS A 158 -7.56 7.56 2.16
C LYS A 158 -6.48 6.47 2.25
N VAL A 159 -5.31 6.75 1.68
CA VAL A 159 -4.19 5.82 1.57
C VAL A 159 -3.41 5.69 2.87
N VAL A 160 -3.25 6.80 3.61
CA VAL A 160 -2.47 6.82 4.86
C VAL A 160 -3.36 6.44 6.05
N SER A 161 -3.01 5.32 6.70
CA SER A 161 -3.59 4.88 7.97
C SER A 161 -2.51 4.82 9.05
N VAL A 162 -2.80 5.37 10.22
CA VAL A 162 -1.92 5.33 11.39
C VAL A 162 -2.70 4.76 12.57
N GLU A 163 -2.13 3.75 13.22
CA GLU A 163 -2.72 3.08 14.36
C GLU A 163 -1.68 2.88 15.46
N LEU A 164 -2.06 3.13 16.71
CA LEU A 164 -1.28 2.85 17.91
C LEU A 164 -2.04 1.80 18.72
N ARG A 165 -1.49 0.58 18.80
CA ARG A 165 -2.11 -0.59 19.42
C ARG A 165 -1.33 -1.13 20.60
#